data_AF-A0A1F2A4J8-F1
#
_entry.id   AF-A0A1F2A4J8-F1
#
_cell.length_a   1.000
_cell.length_b   1.000
_cell.length_c   1.000
_cell.angle_alpha   90.00
_cell.angle_beta   90.00
_cell.angle_gamma   90.00
#
_symmetry.space_group_name_H-M   'P 1'
#
loop_
_entity.id
_entity.type
_entity.pdbx_description
1 polymer ?
#
loop_
_entity_poly.entity_id
_entity_poly.type
_entity_poly.pdbx_seq_one_letter_code
_entity_poly.pdbx_strand_id
1 'polypeptide(L)'
;MFGINGTEFIIIMLVVLIVVGPQRMPEYAAQLRDFVKTMRKQIVSLRDSVQDEMGDDFKDVDWQKFDPRQYDPRRIVREALMEDDEPEPADDRPLEPMRLSPLQRYSEQAGQRDTSKPAPFDDEAT
;
A
#
# COMPACT_ATOMS: atom_id res chain seq x y z
N MET A 1 12.31 16.13 9.77
CA MET A 1 13.42 16.10 10.73
C MET A 1 14.70 15.67 10.01
N PHE A 2 15.43 16.62 9.43
CA PHE A 2 16.87 16.60 9.16
C PHE A 2 17.23 18.07 8.96
N GLY A 3 17.56 18.77 10.05
CA GLY A 3 17.82 20.21 10.08
C GLY A 3 19.21 20.55 9.54
N ILE A 4 19.55 20.04 8.36
CA ILE A 4 20.88 20.18 7.75
C ILE A 4 20.86 21.43 6.86
N ASN A 5 21.66 22.42 7.23
CA ASN A 5 21.86 23.63 6.45
C ASN A 5 22.87 23.36 5.32
N GLY A 6 22.90 24.25 4.30
CA GLY A 6 23.81 24.10 3.15
C GLY A 6 25.29 23.94 3.55
N THR A 7 25.72 24.63 4.61
CA THR A 7 27.09 24.51 5.14
C THR A 7 27.35 23.14 5.78
N GLU A 8 26.40 22.60 6.54
CA GLU A 8 26.53 21.28 7.16
C GLU A 8 26.59 20.18 6.10
N PHE A 9 25.85 20.32 5.00
CA PHE A 9 25.95 19.41 3.86
C PHE A 9 27.36 19.39 3.24
N ILE A 10 28.00 20.56 3.10
CA ILE A 10 29.39 20.65 2.60
C ILE A 10 30.36 19.94 3.55
N ILE A 11 30.19 20.12 4.86
CA ILE A 11 31.03 19.45 5.87
C ILE A 11 30.87 17.93 5.74
N ILE A 12 29.63 17.43 5.62
CA ILE A 12 29.37 16.00 5.43
C ILE A 12 30.06 15.50 4.15
N MET A 13 29.93 16.24 3.05
CA MET A 13 30.57 15.86 1.79
C MET A 13 32.09 15.80 1.92
N LEU A 14 32.71 16.76 2.62
CA LEU A 14 34.14 16.77 2.89
C LEU A 14 34.56 15.55 3.71
N VAL A 15 33.82 15.21 4.77
CA VAL A 15 34.08 14.04 5.61
C VAL A 15 33.99 12.76 4.78
N VAL A 16 32.94 12.60 3.96
CA VAL A 16 32.78 11.45 3.07
C VAL A 16 33.94 11.33 2.10
N LEU A 17 34.37 12.43 1.48
CA LEU A 17 35.50 12.45 0.57
C LEU A 17 36.81 12.05 1.25
N ILE A 18 37.02 12.43 2.51
CA ILE A 18 38.22 12.05 3.27
C ILE A 18 38.18 10.57 3.66
N VAL A 19 37.05 10.08 4.16
CA VAL A 19 36.89 8.70 4.64
C VAL A 19 36.98 7.69 3.49
N VAL A 20 36.30 7.98 2.37
CA VAL A 20 36.26 7.10 1.20
C VAL A 20 37.46 7.33 0.27
N GLY A 21 37.97 8.56 0.24
CA GLY A 21 39.01 9.02 -0.69
C GLY A 21 38.41 9.59 -1.98
N PRO A 22 38.81 10.80 -2.42
CA PRO A 22 38.24 11.46 -3.60
C PRO A 22 38.54 10.71 -4.90
N GLN A 23 39.62 9.93 -4.94
CA GLN A 23 40.00 9.17 -6.12
C GLN A 23 39.13 7.92 -6.37
N ARG A 24 38.53 7.33 -5.32
CA ARG A 24 37.70 6.11 -5.44
C ARG A 24 36.22 6.39 -5.64
N MET A 25 35.74 7.55 -5.18
CA MET A 25 34.37 8.02 -5.37
C MET A 25 33.87 7.99 -6.83
N PRO A 26 34.61 8.49 -7.84
CA PRO A 26 34.15 8.45 -9.23
C PRO A 26 34.04 7.02 -9.77
N GLU A 27 34.88 6.10 -9.29
CA GLU A 27 34.84 4.70 -9.66
C GLU A 27 33.56 4.02 -9.14
N TYR A 28 33.21 4.24 -7.86
CA TYR A 28 31.95 3.76 -7.30
C TYR A 28 30.72 4.40 -7.95
N ALA A 29 30.78 5.69 -8.28
CA ALA A 29 29.71 6.36 -9.01
C ALA A 29 29.53 5.78 -10.43
N ALA A 30 30.62 5.43 -11.11
CA ALA A 30 30.57 4.76 -12.40
C ALA A 30 29.95 3.35 -12.28
N GLN A 31 30.33 2.57 -11.28
CA GLN A 31 29.74 1.26 -11.00
C GLN A 31 28.23 1.36 -10.73
N LEU A 32 27.82 2.31 -9.89
CA LEU A 32 26.40 2.56 -9.61
C LEU A 32 25.65 2.99 -10.87
N ARG A 33 26.23 3.88 -11.68
CA ARG A 33 25.63 4.31 -12.95
C ARG A 33 25.40 3.12 -13.87
N ASP A 34 26.38 2.26 -14.02
CA ASP A 34 26.29 1.14 -14.94
C ASP A 34 25.32 0.06 -14.40
N PHE A 35 25.24 -0.10 -13.08
CA PHE A 35 24.20 -0.88 -12.42
C PHE A 35 22.79 -0.31 -12.71
N VAL A 36 22.58 0.98 -12.48
CA VAL A 36 21.28 1.65 -12.73
C VAL A 36 20.88 1.54 -14.21
N LYS A 37 21.82 1.72 -15.15
CA LYS A 37 21.55 1.53 -16.58
C LYS A 37 21.10 0.11 -16.90
N THR A 38 21.81 -0.88 -16.36
CA THR A 38 21.50 -2.29 -16.56
C THR A 38 20.14 -2.62 -15.97
N MET A 39 19.88 -2.18 -14.75
CA MET A 39 18.61 -2.39 -14.06
C MET A 39 17.44 -1.71 -14.81
N ARG A 40 17.63 -0.48 -15.29
CA ARG A 40 16.65 0.21 -16.14
C ARG A 40 16.35 -0.59 -17.41
N LYS A 41 17.37 -1.11 -18.09
CA LYS A 41 17.20 -1.93 -19.30
C LYS A 41 16.41 -3.21 -19.01
N GLN A 42 16.68 -3.86 -17.88
CA GLN A 42 15.95 -5.06 -17.45
C GLN A 42 14.48 -4.74 -17.15
N ILE A 43 14.18 -3.65 -16.44
CA ILE A 43 12.80 -3.23 -16.15
C ILE A 43 12.03 -2.92 -17.44
N VAL A 44 12.64 -2.21 -18.39
CA VAL A 44 12.02 -1.91 -19.69
C VAL A 44 11.76 -3.20 -20.47
N SER A 45 12.73 -4.11 -20.53
CA SER A 45 12.57 -5.40 -21.21
C SER A 45 11.47 -6.26 -20.58
N LEU A 46 11.38 -6.29 -19.25
CA LEU A 46 10.31 -6.99 -18.54
C LEU A 46 8.94 -6.39 -18.85
N ARG A 47 8.85 -5.05 -18.87
CA ARG A 47 7.62 -4.35 -19.26
C ARG A 47 7.21 -4.68 -20.69
N ASP A 48 8.16 -4.71 -21.62
CA ASP A 48 7.89 -5.03 -23.03
C ASP A 48 7.44 -6.49 -23.19
N SER A 49 8.10 -7.45 -22.52
CA SER A 49 7.68 -8.86 -22.55
C SER A 49 6.30 -9.10 -21.92
N VAL A 50 6.00 -8.43 -20.80
CA VAL A 50 4.66 -8.49 -20.18
C VAL A 50 3.61 -7.85 -21.08
N GLN A 51 3.95 -6.76 -21.76
CA GLN A 51 3.05 -6.09 -22.70
C GLN A 51 2.75 -6.94 -23.94
N ASP A 52 3.74 -7.68 -24.44
CA ASP A 52 3.64 -8.56 -25.61
C ASP A 52 2.86 -9.86 -25.29
N GLU A 53 3.08 -10.46 -24.12
CA GLU A 53 2.40 -11.70 -23.72
C GLU A 53 0.97 -11.49 -23.23
N MET A 54 0.69 -10.33 -22.60
CA MET A 54 -0.63 -10.02 -22.04
C MET A 54 -1.39 -9.00 -22.89
N GLY A 55 -1.13 -9.02 -24.21
CA GLY A 55 -1.69 -8.11 -25.20
C GLY A 55 -3.16 -7.77 -24.98
N ASP A 56 -3.46 -6.47 -25.03
CA ASP A 56 -4.78 -5.83 -24.80
C ASP A 56 -5.44 -6.01 -23.41
N ASP A 57 -5.23 -7.11 -22.69
CA ASP A 57 -5.75 -7.32 -21.32
C ASP A 57 -5.02 -6.46 -20.25
N PHE A 58 -3.86 -5.89 -20.59
CA PHE A 58 -3.09 -4.97 -19.72
C PHE A 58 -3.46 -3.49 -19.86
N LYS A 59 -4.29 -3.11 -20.84
CA LYS A 59 -4.74 -1.71 -20.96
C LYS A 59 -5.77 -1.34 -19.89
N ASP A 60 -6.46 -2.33 -19.31
CA ASP A 60 -7.46 -2.12 -18.26
C ASP A 60 -6.92 -2.29 -16.83
N VAL A 61 -5.65 -2.70 -16.66
CA VAL A 61 -5.00 -2.70 -15.34
C VAL A 61 -4.50 -1.28 -15.07
N ASP A 62 -5.40 -0.52 -14.48
CA ASP A 62 -5.26 0.87 -14.07
C ASP A 62 -4.19 1.00 -12.96
N TRP A 63 -2.90 1.02 -13.34
CA TRP A 63 -1.75 1.21 -12.42
C TRP A 63 -1.83 2.47 -11.57
N GLN A 64 -2.69 3.40 -11.97
CA GLN A 64 -3.01 4.62 -11.24
C GLN A 64 -3.81 4.36 -9.95
N LYS A 65 -4.47 3.20 -9.83
CA LYS A 65 -5.11 2.71 -8.58
C LYS A 65 -4.11 2.19 -7.55
N PHE A 66 -2.87 1.91 -7.97
CA PHE A 66 -1.77 1.47 -7.09
C PHE A 66 -0.77 2.58 -6.75
N ASP A 67 -1.01 3.83 -7.20
CA ASP A 67 -0.24 5.00 -6.74
C ASP A 67 -0.69 5.36 -5.30
N PRO A 68 0.17 5.23 -4.27
CA PRO A 68 -0.18 5.49 -2.87
C PRO A 68 -0.69 6.91 -2.61
N ARG A 69 -0.46 7.84 -3.54
CA ARG A 69 -0.92 9.23 -3.45
C ARG A 69 -2.28 9.47 -4.07
N GLN A 70 -2.78 8.54 -4.87
CA GLN A 70 -4.03 8.66 -5.64
C GLN A 70 -5.10 7.63 -5.23
N TYR A 71 -4.90 6.91 -4.12
CA TYR A 71 -5.99 6.20 -3.43
C TYR A 71 -6.94 7.24 -2.83
N ASP A 72 -7.83 7.80 -3.64
CA ASP A 72 -8.80 8.80 -3.23
C ASP A 72 -10.05 8.07 -2.70
N PRO A 73 -10.22 7.94 -1.37
CA PRO A 73 -11.25 7.10 -0.75
C PRO A 73 -12.67 7.52 -1.15
N ARG A 74 -12.84 8.77 -1.59
CA ARG A 74 -14.14 9.31 -2.01
C ARG A 74 -14.67 8.66 -3.29
N ARG A 75 -13.79 8.20 -4.20
CA ARG A 75 -14.26 7.50 -5.42
C ARG A 75 -14.83 6.13 -5.07
N ILE A 76 -14.17 5.37 -4.20
CA ILE A 76 -14.60 4.03 -3.75
C ILE A 76 -15.97 4.10 -3.07
N VAL A 77 -16.19 5.10 -2.21
CA VAL A 77 -17.48 5.30 -1.53
C VAL A 77 -18.58 5.71 -2.51
N ARG A 78 -18.26 6.53 -3.51
CA ARG A 78 -19.24 6.96 -4.53
C ARG A 78 -19.62 5.81 -5.47
N GLU A 79 -18.67 4.95 -5.82
CA GLU A 79 -18.94 3.74 -6.60
C GLU A 79 -19.84 2.78 -5.83
N ALA A 80 -19.56 2.53 -4.54
CA ALA A 80 -20.42 1.69 -3.69
C ALA A 80 -21.84 2.26 -3.53
N LEU A 81 -21.98 3.59 -3.44
CA LEU A 81 -23.29 4.25 -3.35
C LEU A 81 -24.04 4.34 -4.69
N MET A 82 -23.35 4.17 -5.83
CA MET A 82 -23.96 4.21 -7.17
C MET A 82 -24.32 2.81 -7.67
N GLU A 83 -23.60 1.76 -7.26
CA GLU A 83 -23.96 0.35 -7.53
C GLU A 83 -25.20 -0.10 -6.74
N ASP A 84 -25.48 0.49 -5.57
CA ASP A 84 -26.67 0.17 -4.75
C ASP A 84 -28.01 0.68 -5.36
N ASP A 85 -27.99 1.45 -6.45
CA ASP A 85 -29.20 2.01 -7.10
C ASP A 85 -29.73 1.16 -8.27
N GLU A 86 -29.09 0.02 -8.59
CA GLU A 86 -29.58 -0.92 -9.60
C GLU A 86 -30.39 -2.04 -8.92
N PRO A 87 -31.72 -2.13 -9.12
CA PRO A 87 -32.52 -3.13 -8.44
C PRO A 87 -32.22 -4.52 -9.00
N GLU A 88 -31.48 -5.33 -8.25
CA GLU A 88 -31.33 -6.76 -8.52
C GLU A 88 -32.72 -7.42 -8.60
N PRO A 89 -32.95 -8.32 -9.58
CA PRO A 89 -34.21 -9.04 -9.68
C PRO A 89 -34.43 -9.88 -8.42
N ALA A 90 -35.59 -9.71 -7.81
CA ALA A 90 -36.00 -10.39 -6.58
C ALA A 90 -35.76 -11.90 -6.67
N ASP A 91 -34.78 -12.37 -5.91
CA ASP A 91 -34.40 -13.76 -5.83
C ASP A 91 -35.19 -14.40 -4.68
N ASP A 92 -36.07 -15.35 -5.00
CA ASP A 92 -36.91 -16.13 -4.06
C ASP A 92 -36.10 -17.14 -3.22
N ARG A 93 -34.85 -16.81 -2.87
CA ARG A 93 -34.07 -17.57 -1.90
C ARG A 93 -34.66 -17.36 -0.50
N PRO A 94 -34.81 -18.41 0.32
CA PRO A 94 -35.14 -18.25 1.72
C PRO A 94 -34.15 -17.25 2.34
N LEU A 95 -34.67 -16.18 2.95
CA LEU A 95 -33.87 -15.15 3.62
C LEU A 95 -32.95 -15.83 4.64
N GLU A 96 -31.70 -16.11 4.26
CA GLU A 96 -30.69 -16.49 5.24
C GLU A 96 -30.63 -15.35 6.26
N PRO A 97 -30.65 -15.64 7.57
CA PRO A 97 -30.51 -14.59 8.56
C PRO A 97 -29.21 -13.86 8.26
N MET A 98 -29.31 -12.56 7.94
CA MET A 98 -28.20 -11.70 7.58
C MET A 98 -27.10 -11.88 8.62
N ARG A 99 -26.05 -12.63 8.25
CA ARG A 99 -24.95 -12.92 9.17
C ARG A 99 -24.20 -11.62 9.34
N LEU A 100 -24.38 -10.99 10.49
CA LEU A 100 -23.66 -9.79 10.88
C LEU A 100 -22.16 -9.96 10.57
N SER A 101 -21.58 -8.96 9.91
CA SER A 101 -20.15 -8.91 9.65
C SER A 101 -19.37 -8.98 10.97
N PRO A 102 -18.11 -9.45 10.97
CA PRO A 102 -17.29 -9.52 12.19
C PRO A 102 -17.24 -8.18 12.96
N LEU A 103 -17.22 -7.06 12.23
CA LEU A 103 -17.21 -5.72 12.82
C LEU A 103 -18.55 -5.35 13.45
N GLN A 104 -19.68 -5.64 12.79
CA GLN A 104 -21.01 -5.38 13.33
C GLN A 104 -21.25 -6.17 14.62
N ARG A 105 -20.87 -7.45 14.65
CA ARG A 105 -20.95 -8.28 15.87
C ARG A 105 -20.17 -7.69 17.04
N TYR A 106 -18.95 -7.23 16.78
CA TYR A 106 -18.13 -6.60 17.81
C TYR A 106 -18.78 -5.32 18.35
N SER A 107 -19.32 -4.47 17.47
CA SER A 107 -19.98 -3.22 17.89
C SER A 107 -21.25 -3.45 18.71
N GLU A 108 -22.09 -4.41 18.32
CA GLU A 108 -23.30 -4.76 19.07
C GLU A 108 -22.94 -5.35 20.45
N GLN A 109 -21.93 -6.22 20.50
CA GLN A 109 -21.47 -6.81 21.76
C GLN A 109 -20.81 -5.75 22.66
N ALA A 110 -20.12 -4.78 22.09
CA ALA A 110 -19.54 -3.66 22.83
C ALA A 110 -20.63 -2.78 23.48
N GLY A 111 -21.75 -2.54 22.77
CA GLY A 111 -22.88 -1.76 23.30
C GLY A 111 -23.66 -2.47 24.42
N GLN A 112 -23.61 -3.80 24.46
CA GLN A 112 -24.29 -4.61 25.48
C GLN A 112 -23.46 -4.84 26.76
N ARG A 113 -22.18 -4.45 26.76
CA ARG A 113 -21.29 -4.63 27.92
C ARG A 113 -21.59 -3.58 29.00
N ASP A 114 -21.90 -4.08 30.19
CA ASP A 114 -21.99 -3.26 31.39
C ASP A 114 -20.57 -2.93 31.89
N THR A 115 -20.11 -1.70 31.62
CA THR A 115 -18.76 -1.24 31.98
C THR A 115 -18.56 -1.02 33.48
N SER A 116 -19.64 -1.05 34.26
CA SER A 116 -19.60 -0.89 35.72
C SER A 116 -19.19 -2.17 36.45
N LYS A 117 -19.18 -3.32 35.76
CA LYS A 117 -18.82 -4.62 36.31
C LYS A 117 -17.49 -5.12 35.71
N PRO A 118 -16.58 -5.67 36.52
CA PRO A 118 -15.41 -6.35 35.98
C PRO A 118 -15.84 -7.53 35.13
N ALA A 119 -15.01 -7.89 34.13
CA ALA A 119 -15.26 -9.08 33.34
C ALA A 119 -15.34 -10.32 34.27
N PRO A 120 -16.30 -11.24 34.04
CA PRO A 120 -16.36 -12.49 34.80
C PRO A 120 -15.02 -13.21 34.73
N PHE A 121 -14.53 -13.66 35.88
CA PHE A 121 -13.35 -14.51 35.94
C PHE A 121 -13.73 -15.92 35.48
N ASP A 122 -12.92 -16.51 34.61
CA ASP A 122 -13.11 -17.86 34.08
C ASP A 122 -12.28 -18.85 34.92
N ASP A 123 -12.96 -19.56 35.82
CA ASP A 123 -12.33 -20.52 36.73
C ASP A 123 -11.87 -21.81 36.03
N GLU A 124 -12.24 -22.05 34.77
CA GLU A 124 -11.85 -23.26 34.01
C GLU A 124 -10.55 -23.06 33.22
N ALA A 125 -9.96 -21.86 33.24
CA ALA A 125 -8.65 -21.57 32.65
C ALA A 125 -7.50 -22.00 33.58
N THR A 126 -7.25 -23.31 33.73
CA THR A 126 -6.05 -23.88 34.39
C THR A 126 -5.48 -25.05 33.60
#